data_AF-A0A379CDV1-F1
#
_entry.id   AF-A0A379CDV1-F1
#
_cell.length_a   1.000
_cell.length_b   1.000
_cell.length_c   1.000
_cell.angle_alpha   90.00
_cell.angle_beta   90.00
_cell.angle_gamma   90.00
#
_symmetry.space_group_name_H-M   'P 1'
#
loop_
_entity.id
_entity.type
_entity.pdbx_description
1 polymer ?
#
loop_
_entity_poly.entity_id
_entity_poly.type
_entity_poly.pdbx_seq_one_letter_code
_entity_poly.pdbx_strand_id
1 'polypeptide(L)'
;MPFTVITLKNVPKSLRGDLTKWMQEIATGVYVGNFNTKVREKLWYRVVENVDGGEATMSFAYRNEIGYNYCTINAEREVVELDGIPLILLPNKESTLDSKSKYGYSNASKFRKAKKYSDCSAKTNIEFDVVDSKYVMLAININKDLITIGIQKILNGKDIKMFIDIINVGDKIGNIKITENNRVESIDAKELMNIFKEFIGCMHIVTYGNMKEFERVVVLLDKNGYSLRDYRIYDLLKFVKKDMRGLDDYSIINVLKKYDIIIEDQNDTGCFLDGIYELSTKVNKFTRFMEKE
;
A
#
# COMPACT_ATOMS: atom_id res chain seq x y z
N MET A 1 -15.38 16.68 -42.94
CA MET A 1 -14.05 16.49 -43.56
C MET A 1 -13.17 15.78 -42.55
N PRO A 2 -12.43 14.72 -42.91
CA PRO A 2 -11.64 13.99 -41.92
C PRO A 2 -10.43 14.84 -41.52
N PHE A 3 -10.36 15.23 -40.26
CA PHE A 3 -9.30 16.07 -39.73
C PHE A 3 -8.45 15.24 -38.76
N THR A 4 -7.13 15.29 -38.89
CA THR A 4 -6.19 14.53 -38.05
C THR A 4 -5.08 15.45 -37.56
N VAL A 5 -4.81 15.38 -36.27
CA VAL A 5 -3.73 16.10 -35.58
C VAL A 5 -2.83 15.08 -34.91
N ILE A 6 -1.51 15.20 -35.08
CA ILE A 6 -0.53 14.40 -34.36
C ILE A 6 0.33 15.34 -33.52
N THR A 7 0.40 15.04 -32.23
CA THR A 7 1.24 15.74 -31.27
C THR A 7 2.36 14.82 -30.82
N LEU A 8 3.57 15.36 -30.77
CA LEU A 8 4.79 14.63 -30.47
C LEU A 8 5.59 15.37 -29.40
N LYS A 9 6.16 14.61 -28.45
CA LYS A 9 7.00 15.14 -27.38
C LYS A 9 8.19 14.21 -27.16
N ASN A 10 9.38 14.79 -27.06
CA ASN A 10 10.63 14.05 -26.86
C ASN A 10 10.88 12.90 -27.88
N VAL A 11 10.42 13.05 -29.13
CA VAL A 11 10.63 12.05 -30.19
C VAL A 11 11.86 12.35 -31.06
N PRO A 12 12.47 11.34 -31.71
CA PRO A 12 13.58 11.50 -32.64
C PRO A 12 13.30 12.50 -33.79
N LYS A 13 14.35 13.18 -34.26
CA LYS A 13 14.25 14.12 -35.40
C LYS A 13 13.85 13.42 -36.70
N SER A 14 14.19 12.15 -36.86
CA SER A 14 13.82 11.31 -38.02
C SER A 14 12.30 11.20 -38.15
N LEU A 15 11.59 10.92 -37.05
CA LEU A 15 10.13 10.82 -37.04
C LEU A 15 9.46 12.16 -37.39
N ARG A 16 9.98 13.27 -36.86
CA ARG A 16 9.49 14.61 -37.22
C ARG A 16 9.63 14.88 -38.70
N GLY A 17 10.81 14.59 -39.26
CA GLY A 17 11.07 14.74 -40.69
C GLY A 17 10.29 13.78 -41.59
N ASP A 18 9.87 12.62 -41.08
CA ASP A 18 8.98 11.73 -41.83
C ASP A 18 7.55 12.25 -41.86
N LEU A 19 7.05 12.78 -40.73
CA LEU A 19 5.71 13.33 -40.63
C LEU A 19 5.50 14.59 -41.46
N THR A 20 6.52 15.45 -41.60
CA THR A 20 6.44 16.64 -42.47
C THR A 20 6.23 16.33 -43.94
N LYS A 21 6.48 15.08 -44.39
CA LYS A 21 6.17 14.64 -45.77
C LYS A 21 4.67 14.50 -46.01
N TRP A 22 3.90 14.28 -44.96
CA TRP A 22 2.47 13.97 -45.04
C TRP A 22 1.61 15.07 -44.42
N MET A 23 2.09 15.69 -43.35
CA MET A 23 1.35 16.65 -42.51
C MET A 23 2.09 17.98 -42.42
N GLN A 24 1.33 19.05 -42.18
CA GLN A 24 1.90 20.37 -41.94
C GLN A 24 2.22 20.54 -40.45
N GLU A 25 3.47 20.88 -40.12
CA GLU A 25 3.82 21.31 -38.76
C GLU A 25 3.34 22.76 -38.55
N ILE A 26 2.41 22.96 -37.61
CA ILE A 26 1.84 24.29 -37.29
C ILE A 26 2.45 24.89 -36.02
N ALA A 27 2.99 24.05 -35.15
CA ALA A 27 3.73 24.40 -33.94
C ALA A 27 4.72 23.28 -33.65
N THR A 28 5.70 23.52 -32.80
CA THR A 28 6.72 22.53 -32.46
C THR A 28 6.10 21.22 -31.99
N GLY A 29 6.26 20.15 -32.77
CA GLY A 29 5.71 18.84 -32.45
C GLY A 29 4.19 18.71 -32.66
N VAL A 30 3.53 19.66 -33.35
CA VAL A 30 2.10 19.61 -33.67
C VAL A 30 1.93 19.59 -35.19
N TYR A 31 1.42 18.47 -35.69
CA TYR A 31 1.25 18.19 -37.12
C TYR A 31 -0.24 18.08 -37.45
N VAL A 32 -0.68 18.74 -38.52
CA VAL A 32 -2.08 18.73 -38.96
C VAL A 32 -2.19 18.23 -40.39
N GLY A 33 -3.17 17.37 -40.65
CA GLY A 33 -3.43 16.80 -41.97
C GLY A 33 -4.89 16.37 -42.14
N ASN A 34 -5.27 16.10 -43.39
CA ASN A 34 -6.60 15.65 -43.77
C ASN A 34 -6.46 14.33 -44.54
N PHE A 35 -6.82 13.22 -43.89
CA PHE A 35 -6.61 11.87 -44.41
C PHE A 35 -7.85 11.00 -44.23
N ASN A 36 -8.05 10.06 -45.14
CA ASN A 36 -9.03 9.00 -44.93
C ASN A 36 -8.56 8.02 -43.83
N THR A 37 -9.48 7.18 -43.34
CA THR A 37 -9.23 6.20 -42.28
C THR A 37 -8.01 5.31 -42.55
N LYS A 38 -7.87 4.77 -43.76
CA LYS A 38 -6.79 3.85 -44.13
C LYS A 38 -5.41 4.51 -44.12
N VAL A 39 -5.31 5.73 -44.66
CA VAL A 39 -4.05 6.49 -44.68
C VAL A 39 -3.67 6.89 -43.27
N ARG A 40 -4.63 7.33 -42.47
CA ARG A 40 -4.42 7.66 -41.05
C ARG A 40 -3.89 6.47 -40.27
N GLU A 41 -4.50 5.30 -40.42
CA GLU A 41 -4.06 4.06 -39.73
C GLU A 41 -2.62 3.70 -40.11
N LYS A 42 -2.29 3.71 -41.40
CA LYS A 42 -0.91 3.45 -41.87
C LYS A 42 0.10 4.47 -41.33
N LEU A 43 -0.30 5.74 -41.29
CA LEU A 43 0.55 6.80 -40.76
C LEU A 43 0.75 6.63 -39.25
N TRP A 44 -0.27 6.20 -38.52
CA TRP A 44 -0.16 5.85 -37.11
C TRP A 44 0.78 4.68 -36.86
N TYR A 45 0.68 3.58 -37.64
CA TYR A 45 1.63 2.46 -37.52
C TYR A 45 3.08 2.90 -37.66
N ARG A 46 3.39 3.79 -38.61
CA ARG A 46 4.72 4.35 -38.77
C ARG A 46 5.17 5.18 -37.56
N VAL A 47 4.27 5.95 -36.98
CA VAL A 47 4.55 6.69 -35.75
C VAL A 47 4.88 5.72 -34.63
N VAL A 48 4.08 4.67 -34.44
CA VAL A 48 4.31 3.65 -33.40
C VAL A 48 5.69 3.00 -33.54
N GLU A 49 6.08 2.61 -34.75
CA GLU A 49 7.36 1.95 -35.02
C GLU A 49 8.59 2.83 -34.77
N ASN A 50 8.44 4.15 -34.85
CA ASN A 50 9.55 5.11 -34.81
C ASN A 50 9.56 6.00 -33.55
N VAL A 51 8.61 5.81 -32.64
CA VAL A 51 8.57 6.49 -31.33
C VAL A 51 9.52 5.76 -30.38
N ASP A 52 10.75 6.26 -30.28
CA ASP A 52 11.75 5.77 -29.32
C ASP A 52 11.73 6.63 -28.04
N GLY A 53 11.10 6.12 -26.98
CA GLY A 53 11.06 6.76 -25.65
C GLY A 53 10.30 8.10 -25.52
N GLY A 54 9.81 8.65 -26.62
CA GLY A 54 8.97 9.85 -26.66
C GLY A 54 7.48 9.55 -26.52
N GLU A 55 6.67 10.60 -26.41
CA GLU A 55 5.20 10.54 -26.40
C GLU A 55 4.66 10.95 -27.77
N ALA A 56 3.67 10.22 -28.25
CA ALA A 56 2.95 10.56 -29.47
C ALA A 56 1.44 10.37 -29.27
N THR A 57 0.65 11.35 -29.69
CA THR A 57 -0.81 11.28 -29.64
C THR A 57 -1.40 11.73 -30.98
N MET A 58 -2.22 10.89 -31.58
CA MET A 58 -2.97 11.19 -32.79
C MET A 58 -4.45 11.40 -32.46
N SER A 59 -4.97 12.59 -32.70
CA SER A 59 -6.39 12.93 -32.56
C SER A 59 -7.05 13.04 -33.93
N PHE A 60 -8.25 12.51 -34.08
CA PHE A 60 -8.97 12.50 -35.35
C PHE A 60 -10.47 12.60 -35.18
N ALA A 61 -11.16 13.14 -36.19
CA ALA A 61 -12.62 13.19 -36.20
C ALA A 61 -13.23 11.77 -36.15
N TYR A 62 -14.20 11.57 -35.27
CA TYR A 62 -14.90 10.30 -35.06
C TYR A 62 -16.38 10.55 -34.74
N ARG A 63 -17.24 9.57 -35.06
CA ARG A 63 -18.69 9.72 -34.89
C ARG A 63 -19.12 9.24 -33.50
N ASN A 64 -18.77 10.02 -32.49
CA ASN A 64 -19.22 9.89 -31.09
C ASN A 64 -19.75 11.23 -30.57
N GLU A 65 -20.24 11.28 -29.34
CA GLU A 65 -20.84 12.49 -28.75
C GLU A 65 -19.88 13.68 -28.66
N ILE A 66 -18.58 13.41 -28.48
CA ILE A 66 -17.54 14.45 -28.42
C ILE A 66 -17.00 14.86 -29.79
N GLY A 67 -17.33 14.13 -30.86
CA GLY A 67 -16.95 14.41 -32.24
C GLY A 67 -15.51 14.04 -32.64
N TYR A 68 -14.72 13.45 -31.74
CA TYR A 68 -13.35 13.02 -32.02
C TYR A 68 -12.94 11.79 -31.20
N ASN A 69 -11.89 11.12 -31.65
CA ASN A 69 -11.22 10.06 -30.91
C ASN A 69 -9.70 10.26 -31.04
N TYR A 70 -8.92 9.63 -30.19
CA TYR A 70 -7.47 9.72 -30.24
C TYR A 70 -6.78 8.42 -29.85
N CYS A 71 -5.58 8.21 -30.39
CA CYS A 71 -4.69 7.12 -30.05
C CYS A 71 -3.42 7.72 -29.45
N THR A 72 -2.85 7.08 -28.42
CA THR A 72 -1.67 7.60 -27.74
C THR A 72 -0.67 6.50 -27.39
N ILE A 73 0.61 6.84 -27.40
CA ILE A 73 1.73 5.94 -27.07
C ILE A 73 2.64 6.66 -26.09
N ASN A 74 3.03 5.94 -25.03
CA ASN A 74 3.87 6.41 -23.92
C ASN A 74 3.36 7.67 -23.19
N ALA A 75 2.17 8.16 -23.53
CA ALA A 75 1.56 9.29 -22.84
C ALA A 75 1.05 8.85 -21.46
N GLU A 76 1.13 9.76 -20.50
CA GLU A 76 0.63 9.57 -19.14
C GLU A 76 -0.91 9.53 -19.05
N ARG A 77 -1.63 9.50 -20.18
CA ARG A 77 -3.08 9.61 -20.25
C ARG A 77 -3.65 8.39 -20.93
N GLU A 78 -4.61 7.75 -20.28
CA GLU A 78 -5.35 6.61 -20.82
C GLU A 78 -6.77 7.04 -21.19
N VAL A 79 -7.34 6.42 -22.22
CA VAL A 79 -8.75 6.61 -22.60
C VAL A 79 -9.57 5.61 -21.79
N VAL A 80 -10.56 6.10 -21.05
CA VAL A 80 -11.54 5.24 -20.36
C VAL A 80 -12.92 5.59 -20.87
N GLU A 81 -13.66 4.59 -21.36
CA GLU A 81 -15.06 4.76 -21.73
C GLU A 81 -15.94 4.68 -20.48
N LEU A 82 -16.71 5.75 -20.23
CA LEU A 82 -17.70 5.82 -19.17
C LEU A 82 -19.01 6.31 -19.79
N ASP A 83 -20.03 5.45 -19.73
CA ASP A 83 -21.38 5.77 -20.23
C ASP A 83 -21.42 6.20 -21.71
N GLY A 84 -20.56 5.61 -22.55
CA GLY A 84 -20.46 5.93 -23.98
C GLY A 84 -19.62 7.18 -24.30
N ILE A 85 -19.08 7.87 -23.29
CA ILE A 85 -18.23 9.05 -23.44
C ILE A 85 -16.76 8.66 -23.22
N PRO A 86 -15.84 8.98 -24.16
CA PRO A 86 -14.41 8.78 -23.95
C PRO A 86 -13.87 9.83 -22.97
N LEU A 87 -13.47 9.40 -21.77
CA LEU A 87 -12.85 10.24 -20.75
C LEU A 87 -11.33 10.03 -20.72
N ILE A 88 -10.64 11.05 -20.21
CA ILE A 88 -9.18 11.06 -20.05
C ILE A 88 -8.85 10.68 -18.60
N LEU A 89 -8.32 9.49 -18.39
CA LEU A 89 -7.75 9.08 -17.13
C LEU A 89 -6.28 9.53 -17.07
N LEU A 90 -5.92 10.23 -16.00
CA LEU A 90 -4.54 10.45 -15.61
C LEU A 90 -4.19 9.38 -14.56
N PRO A 91 -3.58 8.23 -14.94
CA PRO A 91 -3.07 7.27 -13.99
C PRO A 91 -2.15 7.97 -12.98
N ASN A 92 -2.52 7.86 -11.70
CA ASN A 92 -1.69 8.37 -10.62
C ASN A 92 -0.41 7.51 -10.58
N LYS A 93 0.73 8.07 -10.99
CA LYS A 93 2.05 7.40 -10.97
C LYS A 93 2.57 7.21 -9.53
N GLU A 94 1.75 6.67 -8.64
CA GLU A 94 2.13 6.34 -7.26
C GLU A 94 2.34 4.83 -7.03
N SER A 95 2.31 3.96 -8.06
CA SER A 95 2.38 2.51 -7.80
C SER A 95 3.40 1.68 -8.59
N THR A 96 4.20 2.19 -9.55
CA THR A 96 5.04 1.28 -10.37
C THR A 96 6.48 1.70 -10.71
N LEU A 97 7.06 2.75 -10.11
CA LEU A 97 8.50 3.01 -10.30
C LEU A 97 9.20 3.40 -8.99
N ASP A 98 9.89 2.41 -8.42
CA ASP A 98 10.99 2.55 -7.46
C ASP A 98 12.16 3.36 -8.05
N SER A 99 11.95 4.66 -8.25
CA SER A 99 13.02 5.62 -8.50
C SER A 99 13.02 6.65 -7.39
N LYS A 100 13.97 6.50 -6.47
CA LYS A 100 14.27 7.48 -5.42
C LYS A 100 14.62 8.82 -6.08
N SER A 101 13.65 9.74 -6.15
CA SER A 101 13.91 11.14 -6.48
C SER A 101 14.90 11.72 -5.46
N LYS A 102 16.06 12.18 -5.96
CA LYS A 102 17.18 12.75 -5.17
C LYS A 102 16.93 14.17 -4.66
N TYR A 103 15.76 14.75 -4.88
CA TYR A 103 15.46 16.10 -4.39
C TYR A 103 14.11 16.14 -3.66
N GLY A 104 14.19 16.37 -2.34
CA GLY A 104 13.02 16.49 -1.50
C GLY A 104 12.29 17.82 -1.72
N TYR A 105 10.96 17.77 -1.68
CA TYR A 105 10.10 18.96 -1.69
C TYR A 105 10.49 19.96 -0.61
N SER A 106 10.41 21.26 -0.91
CA SER A 106 10.64 22.36 0.04
C SER A 106 9.79 22.21 1.30
N ASN A 107 10.30 22.63 2.47
CA ASN A 107 9.56 22.53 3.74
C ASN A 107 8.16 23.18 3.65
N ALA A 108 8.03 24.30 2.93
CA ALA A 108 6.75 24.96 2.70
C ALA A 108 5.72 24.06 1.97
N SER A 109 6.17 23.28 0.97
CA SER A 109 5.31 22.30 0.26
C SER A 109 4.85 21.18 1.19
N LYS A 110 5.75 20.67 2.04
CA LYS A 110 5.43 19.64 3.04
C LYS A 110 4.39 20.13 4.05
N PHE A 111 4.56 21.35 4.57
CA PHE A 111 3.58 21.98 5.46
C PHE A 111 2.23 22.22 4.78
N ARG A 112 2.24 22.66 3.52
CA ARG A 112 1.00 22.92 2.76
C ARG A 112 0.24 21.64 2.42
N LYS A 113 0.95 20.55 2.07
CA LYS A 113 0.33 19.23 1.91
C LYS A 113 -0.23 18.72 3.25
N ALA A 114 0.54 18.79 4.34
CA ALA A 114 0.05 18.40 5.67
C ALA A 114 -1.23 19.15 6.06
N LYS A 115 -1.29 20.47 5.80
CA LYS A 115 -2.46 21.30 6.10
C LYS A 115 -3.66 21.00 5.20
N LYS A 116 -3.44 20.62 3.94
CA LYS A 116 -4.52 20.27 3.00
C LYS A 116 -5.19 18.94 3.37
N TYR A 117 -4.43 18.01 3.94
CA TYR A 117 -4.97 16.72 4.39
C TYR A 117 -5.41 16.70 5.86
N SER A 118 -5.07 17.73 6.66
CA SER A 118 -5.66 17.90 8.00
C SER A 118 -7.11 18.37 7.97
N ASP A 119 -7.51 19.09 6.91
CA ASP A 119 -8.86 19.68 6.80
C ASP A 119 -9.90 18.72 6.21
N CYS A 120 -9.46 17.58 5.65
CA CYS A 120 -10.32 16.49 5.18
C CYS A 120 -10.20 15.24 6.07
N SER A 121 -10.14 15.43 7.40
CA SER A 121 -10.68 14.41 8.29
C SER A 121 -12.19 14.59 8.26
N ALA A 122 -12.90 13.63 7.68
CA ALA A 122 -14.33 13.52 7.85
C ALA A 122 -14.61 13.64 9.35
N LYS A 123 -15.31 14.69 9.77
CA LYS A 123 -15.94 14.76 11.08
C LYS A 123 -16.99 13.66 11.14
N THR A 124 -16.56 12.42 11.39
CA THR A 124 -17.37 11.47 12.12
C THR A 124 -17.33 11.94 13.57
N ASN A 125 -18.32 12.73 13.95
CA ASN A 125 -18.67 12.90 15.35
C ASN A 125 -19.09 11.53 15.86
N ILE A 126 -18.10 10.75 16.31
CA ILE A 126 -18.31 9.66 17.25
C ILE A 126 -17.48 10.11 18.44
N GLU A 127 -18.15 10.62 19.46
CA GLU A 127 -17.58 10.70 20.80
C GLU A 127 -17.22 9.25 21.18
N PHE A 128 -15.98 8.87 20.94
CA PHE A 128 -15.40 7.72 21.58
C PHE A 128 -15.00 8.17 22.98
N ASP A 129 -15.82 7.77 23.94
CA ASP A 129 -15.45 7.66 25.34
C ASP A 129 -14.08 6.96 25.44
N VAL A 130 -13.03 7.74 25.70
CA VAL A 130 -11.73 7.50 26.38
C VAL A 130 -11.02 6.12 26.38
N VAL A 131 -11.57 4.97 25.97
CA VAL A 131 -10.90 3.66 26.20
C VAL A 131 -11.15 2.59 25.11
N ASP A 132 -11.14 2.95 23.82
CA ASP A 132 -10.99 1.96 22.75
C ASP A 132 -9.61 2.07 22.09
N SER A 133 -8.84 0.97 22.11
CA SER A 133 -7.50 0.94 21.53
C SER A 133 -7.54 1.22 20.03
N LYS A 134 -6.72 2.17 19.57
CA LYS A 134 -6.56 2.49 18.14
C LYS A 134 -5.86 1.39 17.34
N TYR A 135 -5.25 0.43 18.03
CA TYR A 135 -4.34 -0.55 17.46
C TYR A 135 -4.40 -1.87 18.24
N VAL A 136 -3.99 -2.94 17.55
CA VAL A 136 -3.91 -4.30 18.06
C VAL A 136 -2.46 -4.73 18.10
N MET A 137 -2.03 -5.37 19.19
CA MET A 137 -0.70 -5.95 19.32
C MET A 137 -0.64 -7.33 18.72
N LEU A 138 0.46 -7.63 18.03
CA LEU A 138 0.70 -8.95 17.46
C LEU A 138 2.13 -9.41 17.78
N ALA A 139 2.22 -10.62 18.32
CA ALA A 139 3.45 -11.34 18.61
C ALA A 139 3.44 -12.69 17.90
N ILE A 140 4.58 -13.10 17.35
CA ILE A 140 4.73 -14.39 16.66
C ILE A 140 5.86 -15.13 17.34
N ASN A 141 5.61 -16.38 17.71
CA ASN A 141 6.60 -17.31 18.20
C ASN A 141 6.66 -18.53 17.27
N ILE A 142 7.85 -18.88 16.78
CA ILE A 142 8.07 -20.01 15.88
C ILE A 142 8.92 -21.05 16.61
N ASN A 143 8.30 -22.14 17.02
CA ASN A 143 8.93 -23.26 17.70
C ASN A 143 8.93 -24.50 16.81
N LYS A 144 10.04 -24.72 16.08
CA LYS A 144 10.21 -25.81 15.11
C LYS A 144 9.09 -25.80 14.06
N ASP A 145 8.08 -26.64 14.26
CA ASP A 145 6.94 -26.86 13.37
C ASP A 145 5.67 -26.16 13.87
N LEU A 146 5.69 -25.56 15.06
CA LEU A 146 4.56 -24.83 15.64
C LEU A 146 4.77 -23.32 15.48
N ILE A 147 3.80 -22.64 14.86
CA ILE A 147 3.74 -21.18 14.78
C ILE A 147 2.61 -20.72 15.69
N THR A 148 2.94 -20.06 16.78
CA THR A 148 1.97 -19.43 17.70
C THR A 148 1.90 -17.94 17.38
N ILE A 149 0.73 -17.47 17.00
CA ILE A 149 0.43 -16.05 16.76
C ILE A 149 -0.45 -15.58 17.90
N GLY A 150 0.08 -14.68 18.72
CA GLY A 150 -0.66 -14.01 19.76
C GLY A 150 -1.14 -12.65 19.29
N ILE A 151 -2.38 -12.31 19.61
CA ILE A 151 -3.00 -11.03 19.31
C ILE A 151 -3.65 -10.48 20.58
N GLN A 152 -3.39 -9.22 20.90
CA GLN A 152 -3.99 -8.54 22.04
C GLN A 152 -4.62 -7.23 21.60
N LYS A 153 -5.88 -7.02 21.99
CA LYS A 153 -6.60 -5.75 21.85
C LYS A 153 -7.14 -5.32 23.20
N ILE A 154 -7.27 -4.00 23.39
CA ILE A 154 -7.89 -3.45 24.60
C ILE A 154 -9.16 -2.73 24.20
N LEU A 155 -10.28 -3.24 24.69
CA LEU A 155 -11.61 -2.69 24.42
C LEU A 155 -12.24 -2.33 25.76
N ASN A 156 -12.67 -1.09 25.94
CA ASN A 156 -13.25 -0.60 27.20
C ASN A 156 -12.42 -0.93 28.46
N GLY A 157 -11.09 -0.86 28.35
CA GLY A 157 -10.16 -1.15 29.44
C GLY A 157 -10.01 -2.63 29.80
N LYS A 158 -10.65 -3.55 29.06
CA LYS A 158 -10.46 -4.99 29.20
C LYS A 158 -9.45 -5.49 28.18
N ASP A 159 -8.49 -6.29 28.63
CA ASP A 159 -7.54 -6.98 27.79
C ASP A 159 -8.20 -8.22 27.17
N ILE A 160 -8.28 -8.23 25.84
CA ILE A 160 -8.80 -9.36 25.08
C ILE A 160 -7.60 -9.95 24.32
N LYS A 161 -7.25 -11.19 24.66
CA LYS A 161 -6.15 -11.93 24.04
C LYS A 161 -6.71 -13.10 23.23
N MET A 162 -6.23 -13.22 22.00
CA MET A 162 -6.51 -14.33 21.10
C MET A 162 -5.18 -14.95 20.69
N PHE A 163 -5.05 -16.27 20.84
CA PHE A 163 -3.88 -17.02 20.39
C PHE A 163 -4.28 -17.98 19.29
N ILE A 164 -3.47 -18.04 18.25
CA ILE A 164 -3.67 -18.91 17.09
C ILE A 164 -2.42 -19.78 16.98
N ASP A 165 -2.58 -21.07 17.22
CA ASP A 165 -1.54 -22.06 17.06
C ASP A 165 -1.72 -22.76 15.72
N ILE A 166 -0.77 -22.55 14.81
CA ILE A 166 -0.71 -23.20 13.51
C ILE A 166 0.37 -24.28 13.58
N ILE A 167 -0.04 -25.55 13.54
CA ILE A 167 0.90 -26.66 13.40
C ILE A 167 1.22 -26.80 11.91
N ASN A 168 2.45 -26.49 11.53
CA ASN A 168 2.92 -26.68 10.17
C ASN A 168 3.34 -28.15 9.97
N VAL A 169 2.71 -28.83 9.01
CA VAL A 169 3.15 -30.17 8.58
C VAL A 169 3.72 -30.02 7.16
N GLY A 170 4.96 -29.52 7.08
CA GLY A 170 5.65 -29.25 5.81
C GLY A 170 5.28 -27.91 5.17
N ASP A 171 4.69 -27.95 3.96
CA ASP A 171 4.24 -26.78 3.18
C ASP A 171 2.71 -26.53 3.28
N LYS A 172 2.00 -27.30 4.13
CA LYS A 172 0.56 -27.19 4.33
C LYS A 172 0.22 -26.76 5.75
N ILE A 173 -0.77 -25.88 5.87
CA ILE A 173 -1.38 -25.52 7.15
C ILE A 173 -2.03 -26.80 7.73
N GLY A 174 -1.51 -27.27 8.87
CA GLY A 174 -2.09 -28.39 9.62
C GLY A 174 -3.22 -27.93 10.54
N ASN A 175 -3.41 -28.63 11.66
CA ASN A 175 -4.46 -28.30 12.61
C ASN A 175 -4.24 -26.91 13.22
N ILE A 176 -5.28 -26.08 13.16
CA ILE A 176 -5.30 -24.75 13.75
C ILE A 176 -6.06 -24.83 15.06
N LYS A 177 -5.43 -24.42 16.15
CA LYS A 177 -6.08 -24.26 17.45
C LYS A 177 -6.20 -22.78 17.74
N ILE A 178 -7.42 -22.31 17.99
CA ILE A 178 -7.65 -20.98 18.52
C ILE A 178 -7.82 -21.12 20.03
N THR A 179 -7.07 -20.31 20.79
CA THR A 179 -7.29 -20.11 22.21
C THR A 179 -7.77 -18.68 22.44
N GLU A 180 -9.08 -18.50 22.59
CA GLU A 180 -9.67 -17.24 23.07
C GLU A 180 -10.05 -17.41 24.55
N ASN A 181 -9.51 -16.58 25.44
CA ASN A 181 -9.88 -16.58 26.86
C ASN A 181 -9.91 -17.98 27.52
N ASN A 182 -8.88 -18.80 27.28
CA ASN A 182 -8.73 -20.20 27.72
C ASN A 182 -9.69 -21.24 27.11
N ARG A 183 -10.44 -20.90 26.05
CA ARG A 183 -11.20 -21.89 25.27
C ARG A 183 -10.40 -22.33 24.07
N VAL A 184 -10.06 -23.62 24.02
CA VAL A 184 -9.33 -24.23 22.91
C VAL A 184 -10.34 -24.81 21.92
N GLU A 185 -10.46 -24.21 20.74
CA GLU A 185 -11.31 -24.70 19.66
C GLU A 185 -10.47 -25.07 18.43
N SER A 186 -10.78 -26.22 17.82
CA SER A 186 -10.17 -26.64 16.55
C SER A 186 -11.06 -26.17 15.42
N ILE A 187 -10.58 -25.23 14.61
CA ILE A 187 -11.39 -24.48 13.64
C ILE A 187 -10.76 -24.62 12.25
N ASP A 188 -11.60 -24.62 11.21
CA ASP A 188 -11.12 -24.65 9.82
C ASP A 188 -10.45 -23.30 9.44
N ALA A 189 -9.52 -23.33 8.48
CA ALA A 189 -8.75 -22.15 8.10
C ALA A 189 -9.64 -20.98 7.62
N LYS A 190 -10.81 -21.27 7.04
CA LYS A 190 -11.75 -20.24 6.55
C LYS A 190 -12.44 -19.51 7.70
N GLU A 191 -12.93 -20.28 8.66
CA GLU A 191 -13.59 -19.75 9.86
C GLU A 191 -12.60 -18.96 10.71
N LEU A 192 -11.36 -19.46 10.87
CA LEU A 192 -10.27 -18.72 11.50
C LEU A 192 -10.10 -17.33 10.90
N MET A 193 -10.05 -17.21 9.57
CA MET A 193 -9.83 -15.92 8.92
C MET A 193 -10.99 -14.95 9.15
N ASN A 194 -12.21 -15.44 9.21
CA ASN A 194 -13.37 -14.60 9.51
C ASN A 194 -13.31 -14.09 10.96
N ILE A 195 -13.05 -14.98 11.91
CA ILE A 195 -12.87 -14.63 13.33
C ILE A 195 -11.70 -13.63 13.48
N PHE A 196 -10.59 -13.87 12.79
CA PHE A 196 -9.42 -13.00 12.80
C PHE A 196 -9.73 -11.60 12.24
N LYS A 197 -10.43 -11.52 11.10
CA LYS A 197 -10.85 -10.25 10.50
C LYS A 197 -11.85 -9.51 11.39
N GLU A 198 -12.78 -10.22 12.01
CA GLU A 198 -13.71 -9.65 12.98
C GLU A 198 -12.98 -9.16 14.24
N PHE A 199 -11.97 -9.91 14.69
CA PHE A 199 -11.20 -9.59 15.88
C PHE A 199 -10.36 -8.33 15.72
N ILE A 200 -9.65 -8.19 14.59
CA ILE A 200 -8.79 -7.04 14.29
C ILE A 200 -9.63 -5.84 13.79
N GLY A 201 -10.71 -6.11 13.06
CA GLY A 201 -11.57 -5.08 12.50
C GLY A 201 -10.83 -4.20 11.49
N CYS A 202 -10.84 -2.89 11.71
CA CYS A 202 -10.10 -1.90 10.89
C CYS A 202 -8.89 -1.31 11.63
N MET A 203 -8.47 -1.94 12.74
CA MET A 203 -7.41 -1.41 13.59
C MET A 203 -6.01 -1.60 12.99
N HIS A 204 -5.08 -0.74 13.39
CA HIS A 204 -3.68 -0.87 13.01
C HIS A 204 -3.00 -2.00 13.76
N ILE A 205 -2.14 -2.78 13.08
CA ILE A 205 -1.40 -3.89 13.71
C ILE A 205 -0.03 -3.36 14.15
N VAL A 206 0.34 -3.64 15.39
CA VAL A 206 1.60 -3.21 15.99
C VAL A 206 2.40 -4.45 16.41
N THR A 207 3.63 -4.54 15.95
CA THR A 207 4.54 -5.66 16.23
C THR A 207 5.88 -5.15 16.76
N TYR A 208 6.71 -6.04 17.30
CA TYR A 208 8.08 -5.72 17.69
C TYR A 208 9.06 -6.69 17.04
N GLY A 209 9.89 -6.22 16.10
CA GLY A 209 11.03 -6.98 15.56
C GLY A 209 10.70 -8.22 14.71
N ASN A 210 9.45 -8.68 14.71
CA ASN A 210 8.99 -9.92 14.06
C ASN A 210 8.51 -9.71 12.61
N MET A 211 9.02 -8.69 11.92
CA MET A 211 8.54 -8.36 10.56
C MET A 211 8.83 -9.48 9.56
N LYS A 212 9.96 -10.17 9.66
CA LYS A 212 10.32 -11.26 8.75
C LYS A 212 9.45 -12.49 8.97
N GLU A 213 9.18 -12.80 10.23
CA GLU A 213 8.30 -13.88 10.66
C GLU A 213 6.87 -13.60 10.21
N PHE A 214 6.42 -12.35 10.35
CA PHE A 214 5.13 -11.90 9.84
C PHE A 214 5.03 -12.05 8.33
N GLU A 215 6.04 -11.60 7.56
CA GLU A 215 6.08 -11.79 6.10
C GLU A 215 5.97 -13.26 5.70
N ARG A 216 6.65 -14.16 6.43
CA ARG A 216 6.53 -15.61 6.19
C ARG A 216 5.12 -16.12 6.44
N VAL A 217 4.49 -15.70 7.52
CA VAL A 217 3.09 -16.05 7.83
C VAL A 217 2.15 -15.51 6.77
N VAL A 218 2.32 -14.27 6.32
CA VAL A 218 1.51 -13.69 5.23
C VAL A 218 1.66 -14.50 3.95
N VAL A 219 2.88 -14.91 3.58
CA VAL A 219 3.08 -15.75 2.39
C VAL A 219 2.39 -17.11 2.55
N LEU A 220 2.42 -17.71 3.74
CA LEU A 220 1.71 -18.96 4.01
C LEU A 220 0.19 -18.78 3.91
N LEU A 221 -0.36 -17.67 4.40
CA LEU A 221 -1.78 -17.35 4.32
C LEU A 221 -2.21 -17.04 2.87
N ASP A 222 -1.42 -16.26 2.13
CA ASP A 222 -1.65 -15.93 0.72
C ASP A 222 -1.73 -17.20 -0.14
N LYS A 223 -0.82 -18.17 0.08
CA LYS A 223 -0.84 -19.49 -0.60
C LYS A 223 -2.13 -20.28 -0.35
N ASN A 224 -2.80 -20.04 0.77
CA ASN A 224 -4.03 -20.71 1.16
C ASN A 224 -5.28 -19.85 0.89
N GLY A 225 -5.13 -18.75 0.14
CA GLY A 225 -6.23 -17.90 -0.33
C GLY A 225 -6.65 -16.79 0.64
N TYR A 226 -5.81 -16.45 1.62
CA TYR A 226 -6.11 -15.40 2.61
C TYR A 226 -5.12 -14.25 2.53
N SER A 227 -5.60 -13.06 2.14
CA SER A 227 -4.76 -11.86 2.05
C SER A 227 -4.89 -10.96 3.28
N LEU A 228 -3.76 -10.60 3.90
CA LEU A 228 -3.65 -9.62 5.00
C LEU A 228 -3.20 -8.23 4.52
N ARG A 229 -3.26 -7.95 3.21
CA ARG A 229 -2.68 -6.74 2.60
C ARG A 229 -3.40 -5.44 2.96
N ASP A 230 -4.61 -5.53 3.49
CA ASP A 230 -5.42 -4.36 3.83
C ASP A 230 -5.00 -3.71 5.16
N TYR A 231 -4.24 -4.42 5.99
CA TYR A 231 -3.84 -3.93 7.32
C TYR A 231 -2.53 -3.15 7.27
N ARG A 232 -2.52 -1.96 7.87
CA ARG A 232 -1.27 -1.23 8.12
C ARG A 232 -0.55 -1.82 9.33
N ILE A 233 0.72 -2.13 9.13
CA ILE A 233 1.57 -2.78 10.13
C ILE A 233 2.68 -1.82 10.56
N TYR A 234 2.80 -1.63 11.87
CA TYR A 234 3.82 -0.79 12.48
C TYR A 234 4.75 -1.62 13.34
N ASP A 235 6.06 -1.46 13.09
CA ASP A 235 7.10 -2.11 13.88
C ASP A 235 7.64 -1.15 14.95
N LEU A 236 7.35 -1.44 16.22
CA LEU A 236 7.81 -0.68 17.38
C LEU A 236 9.33 -0.56 17.42
N LEU A 237 10.07 -1.55 16.92
CA LEU A 237 11.53 -1.52 16.90
C LEU A 237 12.07 -0.28 16.16
N LYS A 238 11.37 0.16 15.11
CA LYS A 238 11.74 1.38 14.34
C LYS A 238 11.58 2.65 15.17
N PHE A 239 10.60 2.68 16.06
CA PHE A 239 10.36 3.81 16.97
C PHE A 239 11.34 3.77 18.14
N VAL A 240 11.58 2.59 18.72
CA VAL A 240 12.58 2.40 19.79
C VAL A 240 13.98 2.81 19.32
N LYS A 241 14.42 2.39 18.12
CA LYS A 241 15.72 2.81 17.55
C LYS A 241 15.85 4.32 17.36
N LYS A 242 14.72 5.02 17.16
CA LYS A 242 14.71 6.47 17.04
C LYS A 242 14.70 7.17 18.39
N ASP A 243 14.09 6.58 19.42
CA ASP A 243 14.02 7.12 20.78
C ASP A 243 15.29 6.84 21.57
N MET A 244 15.74 5.59 21.55
CA MET A 244 16.95 5.12 22.22
C MET A 244 18.02 4.87 21.16
N ARG A 245 18.90 5.86 20.93
CA ARG A 245 20.07 5.69 20.06
C ARG A 245 21.23 5.09 20.87
N GLY A 246 21.97 4.17 20.26
CA GLY A 246 23.22 3.64 20.85
C GLY A 246 23.03 2.50 21.85
N LEU A 247 21.96 1.70 21.72
CA LEU A 247 21.90 0.39 22.35
C LEU A 247 22.78 -0.61 21.59
N ASP A 248 23.54 -1.41 22.33
CA ASP A 248 24.37 -2.49 21.76
C ASP A 248 23.50 -3.63 21.21
N ASP A 249 22.37 -3.90 21.87
CA ASP A 249 21.37 -4.87 21.44
C ASP A 249 19.94 -4.32 21.58
N TYR A 250 19.13 -4.52 20.53
CA TYR A 250 17.72 -4.11 20.47
C TYR A 250 16.77 -5.30 20.54
N SER A 251 17.24 -6.46 21.02
CA SER A 251 16.34 -7.56 21.39
C SER A 251 15.25 -7.08 22.34
N ILE A 252 14.04 -7.63 22.20
CA ILE A 252 12.86 -7.19 22.95
C ILE A 252 13.12 -7.23 24.46
N ILE A 253 13.81 -8.26 24.93
CA ILE A 253 14.16 -8.45 26.35
C ILE A 253 15.04 -7.30 26.85
N ASN A 254 16.07 -6.93 26.10
CA ASN A 254 16.99 -5.86 26.50
C ASN A 254 16.32 -4.48 26.45
N VAL A 255 15.43 -4.27 25.48
CA VAL A 255 14.65 -3.03 25.42
C VAL A 255 13.67 -2.95 26.58
N LEU A 256 12.93 -4.00 26.89
CA LEU A 256 11.97 -4.01 28.00
C LEU A 256 12.67 -3.78 29.34
N LYS A 257 13.81 -4.44 29.59
CA LYS A 257 14.66 -4.18 30.77
C LYS A 257 15.05 -2.72 30.91
N LYS A 258 15.32 -2.03 29.80
CA LYS A 258 15.73 -0.61 29.82
C LYS A 258 14.57 0.35 30.06
N TYR A 259 13.34 -0.06 29.76
CA TYR A 259 12.12 0.69 30.10
C TYR A 259 11.54 0.28 31.47
N ASP A 260 12.34 -0.42 32.28
CA ASP A 260 11.96 -0.97 33.59
C ASP A 260 10.70 -1.86 33.53
N ILE A 261 10.54 -2.59 32.42
CA ILE A 261 9.44 -3.55 32.21
C ILE A 261 9.97 -4.95 32.53
N ILE A 262 9.34 -5.61 33.50
CA ILE A 262 9.70 -6.97 33.93
C ILE A 262 8.76 -7.95 33.24
N ILE A 263 9.33 -8.94 32.57
CA ILE A 263 8.57 -10.08 32.03
C ILE A 263 8.76 -11.28 32.96
N GLU A 264 7.66 -11.96 33.29
CA GLU A 264 7.66 -13.16 34.15
C GLU A 264 8.20 -14.40 33.42
N ASP A 265 7.76 -14.64 32.18
CA ASP A 265 8.24 -15.75 31.34
C ASP A 265 8.69 -15.27 29.93
N GLN A 266 9.94 -15.60 29.57
CA GLN A 266 10.55 -15.25 28.29
C GLN A 266 10.13 -16.16 27.13
N ASN A 267 9.41 -17.25 27.40
CA ASN A 267 8.94 -18.16 26.36
C ASN A 267 7.43 -18.02 26.10
N ASP A 268 6.71 -17.32 26.97
CA ASP A 268 5.27 -17.12 26.84
C ASP A 268 4.94 -15.96 25.89
N THR A 269 4.15 -16.26 24.86
CA THR A 269 3.69 -15.27 23.88
C THR A 269 2.72 -14.26 24.52
N GLY A 270 1.97 -14.66 25.54
CA GLY A 270 1.09 -13.77 26.29
C GLY A 270 1.87 -12.69 27.04
N CYS A 271 2.89 -13.10 27.80
CA CYS A 271 3.82 -12.21 28.46
C CYS A 271 4.50 -11.21 27.50
N PHE A 272 4.88 -11.67 26.30
CA PHE A 272 5.44 -10.76 25.28
C PHE A 272 4.44 -9.72 24.79
N LEU A 273 3.17 -10.10 24.59
CA LEU A 273 2.13 -9.14 24.18
C LEU A 273 1.95 -8.04 25.24
N ASP A 274 1.91 -8.41 26.52
CA ASP A 274 1.80 -7.43 27.62
C ASP A 274 3.01 -6.49 27.65
N GLY A 275 4.22 -7.03 27.46
CA GLY A 275 5.43 -6.22 27.35
C GLY A 275 5.43 -5.28 26.14
N ILE A 276 4.96 -5.74 24.98
CA ILE A 276 4.81 -4.91 23.77
C ILE A 276 3.77 -3.81 24.02
N TYR A 277 2.66 -4.12 24.69
CA TYR A 277 1.64 -3.16 25.05
C TYR A 277 2.19 -2.08 25.99
N GLU A 278 2.87 -2.47 27.07
CA GLU A 278 3.48 -1.51 28.01
C GLU A 278 4.59 -0.68 27.34
N LEU A 279 5.35 -1.29 26.43
CA LEU A 279 6.33 -0.56 25.64
C LEU A 279 5.65 0.47 24.72
N SER A 280 4.51 0.13 24.12
CA SER A 280 3.77 1.02 23.23
C SER A 280 3.28 2.29 23.95
N THR A 281 2.96 2.21 25.24
CA THR A 281 2.54 3.38 26.04
C THR A 281 3.72 4.24 26.47
N LYS A 282 4.91 3.65 26.70
CA LYS A 282 6.12 4.37 27.13
C LYS A 282 6.94 4.99 25.98
N VAL A 283 6.82 4.48 24.75
CA VAL A 283 7.60 4.99 23.59
C VAL A 283 6.97 6.28 23.05
N ASN A 284 7.47 7.42 23.53
CA ASN A 284 6.96 8.76 23.20
C ASN A 284 6.81 9.04 21.70
N LYS A 285 7.77 8.62 20.85
CA LYS A 285 7.63 8.84 19.40
C LYS A 285 6.54 7.99 18.76
N PHE A 286 6.25 6.82 19.32
CA PHE A 286 5.18 5.96 18.85
C PHE A 286 3.82 6.54 19.26
N THR A 287 3.64 6.95 20.51
CA THR A 287 2.42 7.60 21.00
C THR A 287 2.08 8.84 20.16
N ARG A 288 3.06 9.72 19.94
CA ARG A 288 2.89 10.93 19.09
C ARG A 288 2.62 10.64 17.62
N PHE A 289 2.99 9.45 17.14
CA PHE A 289 2.70 9.02 15.77
C PHE A 289 1.24 8.55 15.68
N MET A 290 0.79 7.72 16.62
CA MET A 290 -0.60 7.22 16.69
C MET A 290 -1.63 8.29 17.09
N GLU A 291 -1.22 9.42 17.66
CA GLU A 291 -2.08 10.60 17.86
C GLU A 291 -2.34 11.38 16.56
N LYS A 292 -1.44 11.27 15.57
CA LYS A 292 -1.50 12.02 14.31
C LYS A 292 -2.12 11.24 13.16
N GLU A 293 -2.10 9.92 13.24
CA GLU A 293 -2.88 9.02 12.38
C GLU A 293 -4.30 8.83 12.90
#